data_AF-A0A231H2P9-F1
#
_entry.id   AF-A0A231H2P9-F1
#
_cell.length_a   1.000
_cell.length_b   1.000
_cell.length_c   1.000
_cell.angle_alpha   90.00
_cell.angle_beta   90.00
_cell.angle_gamma   90.00
#
_symmetry.space_group_name_H-M   'P 1'
#
loop_
_entity.id
_entity.type
_entity.pdbx_description
1 polymer ?
#
loop_
_entity_poly.entity_id
_entity_poly.type
_entity_poly.pdbx_seq_one_letter_code
_entity_poly.pdbx_strand_id
1 'polypeptide(L)'
;MAGATSTPADMAVLAVFLRAAAARHCVLGLVGTARVDAAERLWALATRRLPDPDRAHVAAQLAFSANRRGDVVLASIALEAALNSNPQHRFAQSLNTALELGTSPLRLQAVVNYAYDIAAALGLYLHR
;
A
#
# COMPACT_ATOMS: atom_id res chain seq x y z
N MET A 1 -22.39 1.88 -7.66
CA MET A 1 -21.85 0.50 -7.78
C MET A 1 -21.72 -0.08 -6.38
N ALA A 2 -22.64 -0.95 -5.98
CA ALA A 2 -22.73 -1.53 -4.64
C ALA A 2 -21.39 -2.17 -4.23
N GLY A 3 -20.90 -1.82 -3.04
CA GLY A 3 -19.69 -2.41 -2.47
C GLY A 3 -19.97 -3.87 -2.14
N ALA A 4 -19.40 -4.79 -2.92
CA ALA A 4 -19.35 -6.18 -2.55
C ALA A 4 -18.71 -6.29 -1.15
N THR A 5 -19.44 -6.78 -0.16
CA THR A 5 -18.90 -7.00 1.17
C THR A 5 -17.83 -8.07 1.07
N SER A 6 -16.55 -7.66 1.13
CA SER A 6 -15.44 -8.59 1.07
C SER A 6 -15.58 -9.63 2.16
N THR A 7 -15.56 -10.90 1.77
CA THR A 7 -15.66 -12.04 2.69
C THR A 7 -14.33 -12.24 3.44
N PRO A 8 -14.32 -12.99 4.55
CA PRO A 8 -13.06 -13.39 5.20
C PRO A 8 -12.11 -14.13 4.25
N ALA A 9 -12.65 -14.91 3.31
CA ALA A 9 -11.88 -15.62 2.30
C ALA A 9 -11.16 -14.64 1.34
N ASP A 10 -11.85 -13.59 0.89
CA ASP A 10 -11.24 -12.57 0.02
C ASP A 10 -10.07 -11.86 0.73
N MET A 11 -10.22 -11.59 2.03
CA MET A 11 -9.16 -10.99 2.85
C MET A 11 -7.97 -11.94 3.02
N ALA A 12 -8.21 -13.23 3.23
CA ALA A 12 -7.15 -14.23 3.30
C ALA A 12 -6.39 -14.35 1.96
N VAL A 13 -7.10 -14.36 0.84
CA VAL A 13 -6.49 -14.38 -0.51
C VAL A 13 -5.64 -13.12 -0.72
N LEU A 14 -6.16 -11.95 -0.36
CA LEU A 14 -5.41 -10.70 -0.43
C LEU A 14 -4.13 -10.74 0.42
N ALA A 15 -4.23 -11.22 1.66
CA ALA A 15 -3.08 -11.35 2.55
C ALA A 15 -2.00 -12.27 1.96
N VAL A 16 -2.40 -13.45 1.47
CA VAL A 16 -1.48 -14.40 0.83
C VAL A 16 -0.83 -13.80 -0.41
N PHE A 17 -1.61 -13.15 -1.28
CA PHE A 17 -1.10 -12.47 -2.47
C PHE A 17 -0.04 -11.42 -2.10
N LEU A 18 -0.32 -10.58 -1.09
CA LEU A 18 0.59 -9.53 -0.65
C LEU A 18 1.82 -10.03 0.10
N ARG A 19 1.96 -11.34 0.40
CA ARG A 19 3.24 -11.87 0.91
C ARG A 19 4.30 -11.89 -0.18
N ALA A 20 3.94 -12.02 -1.45
CA ALA A 20 4.88 -11.96 -2.56
C ALA A 20 5.41 -10.53 -2.76
N ALA A 21 6.72 -10.32 -2.66
CA ALA A 21 7.31 -8.98 -2.80
C ALA A 21 6.94 -8.30 -4.13
N ALA A 22 6.86 -9.06 -5.22
CA ALA A 22 6.37 -8.61 -6.51
C ALA A 22 4.97 -7.96 -6.44
N ALA A 23 4.00 -8.69 -5.88
CA ALA A 23 2.63 -8.23 -5.72
C ALA A 23 2.56 -6.90 -4.96
N ARG A 24 3.35 -6.79 -3.89
CA ARG A 24 3.47 -5.59 -3.06
C ARG A 24 3.95 -4.38 -3.84
N HIS A 25 4.94 -4.57 -4.72
CA HIS A 25 5.42 -3.49 -5.58
C HIS A 25 4.36 -3.11 -6.62
N CYS A 26 3.75 -4.09 -7.29
CA CYS A 26 2.73 -3.81 -8.30
C CYS A 26 1.57 -2.98 -7.75
N VAL A 27 1.09 -3.28 -6.53
CA VAL A 27 -0.04 -2.54 -5.95
C VAL A 27 0.30 -1.11 -5.53
N LEU A 28 1.59 -0.75 -5.36
CA LEU A 28 1.99 0.66 -5.16
C LEU A 28 1.61 1.52 -6.37
N GLY A 29 1.66 0.95 -7.58
CA GLY A 29 1.32 1.64 -8.82
C GLY A 29 -0.14 2.09 -8.90
N LEU A 30 -1.04 1.51 -8.09
CA LEU A 30 -2.48 1.85 -8.12
C LEU A 30 -2.75 3.32 -7.81
N VAL A 31 -1.86 3.99 -7.07
CA VAL A 31 -1.97 5.43 -6.76
C VAL A 31 -1.91 6.31 -8.01
N GLY A 32 -1.33 5.81 -9.11
CA GLY A 32 -1.24 6.50 -10.39
C GLY A 32 -2.34 6.16 -11.39
N THR A 33 -3.36 5.39 -10.97
CA THR A 33 -4.41 4.87 -11.85
C THR A 33 -5.79 5.40 -11.48
N ALA A 34 -6.76 5.27 -12.39
CA ALA A 34 -8.17 5.55 -12.12
C ALA A 34 -8.80 4.71 -10.97
N ARG A 35 -8.08 3.70 -10.46
CA ARG A 35 -8.56 2.84 -9.36
C ARG A 35 -8.10 3.29 -7.97
N VAL A 36 -7.39 4.41 -7.85
CA VAL A 36 -6.82 4.89 -6.58
C VAL A 36 -7.84 4.92 -5.44
N ASP A 37 -9.04 5.47 -5.66
CA ASP A 37 -10.07 5.56 -4.61
C ASP A 37 -10.58 4.18 -4.17
N ALA A 38 -10.67 3.24 -5.11
CA ALA A 38 -11.10 1.87 -4.80
C ALA A 38 -10.02 1.11 -4.04
N ALA A 39 -8.75 1.31 -4.41
CA ALA A 39 -7.61 0.73 -3.72
C ALA A 39 -7.52 1.27 -2.29
N GLU A 40 -7.65 2.59 -2.09
CA GLU A 40 -7.63 3.21 -0.75
C GLU A 40 -8.72 2.64 0.17
N ARG A 41 -9.95 2.47 -0.35
CA ARG A 41 -11.04 1.82 0.39
C ARG A 41 -10.72 0.37 0.75
N LEU A 42 -10.11 -0.38 -0.16
CA LEU A 42 -9.68 -1.75 0.10
C LEU A 42 -8.60 -1.80 1.18
N TRP A 43 -7.61 -0.92 1.14
CA TRP A 43 -6.55 -0.85 2.15
C TRP A 43 -7.08 -0.46 3.51
N ALA A 44 -7.99 0.52 3.59
CA ALA A 44 -8.65 0.89 4.83
C ALA A 44 -9.47 -0.28 5.41
N LEU A 45 -10.19 -1.02 4.57
CA LEU A 45 -10.94 -2.19 5.01
C LEU A 45 -10.03 -3.32 5.49
N ALA A 46 -8.99 -3.66 4.73
CA ALA A 46 -8.06 -4.73 5.04
C ALA A 46 -7.22 -4.42 6.29
N THR A 47 -6.82 -3.16 6.50
CA THR A 47 -6.09 -2.73 7.71
C THR A 47 -6.88 -3.04 8.99
N ARG A 48 -8.22 -2.91 8.93
CA ARG A 48 -9.08 -3.23 10.08
C ARG A 48 -9.36 -4.72 10.26
N ARG A 49 -9.17 -5.54 9.22
CA ARG A 49 -9.62 -6.95 9.19
C ARG A 49 -8.50 -7.97 9.22
N LEU A 50 -7.32 -7.64 8.71
CA LEU A 50 -6.21 -8.57 8.68
C LEU A 50 -5.55 -8.69 10.06
N PRO A 51 -5.12 -9.91 10.44
CA PRO A 51 -4.29 -10.10 11.62
C PRO A 51 -2.86 -9.61 11.35
N ASP A 52 -2.09 -9.47 12.43
CA ASP A 52 -0.65 -9.27 12.33
C ASP A 52 0.04 -10.58 11.91
N PRO A 53 1.10 -10.55 11.10
CA PRO A 53 1.77 -9.36 10.55
C PRO A 53 1.22 -8.91 9.19
N ASP A 54 0.22 -9.59 8.61
CA ASP A 54 -0.29 -9.31 7.26
C ASP A 54 -0.92 -7.90 7.15
N ARG A 55 -1.47 -7.39 8.26
CA ARG A 55 -1.99 -6.01 8.38
C ARG A 55 -0.95 -4.95 8.04
N ALA A 56 0.31 -5.16 8.41
CA ALA A 56 1.38 -4.19 8.16
C ALA A 56 1.48 -3.80 6.68
N HIS A 57 1.20 -4.75 5.78
CA HIS A 57 1.35 -4.51 4.36
C HIS A 57 0.28 -3.55 3.82
N VAL A 58 -0.99 -3.82 4.14
CA VAL A 58 -2.11 -3.00 3.68
C VAL A 58 -2.16 -1.64 4.38
N ALA A 59 -1.71 -1.56 5.64
CA ALA A 59 -1.58 -0.31 6.37
C ALA A 59 -0.51 0.61 5.75
N ALA A 60 0.63 0.04 5.34
CA ALA A 60 1.67 0.81 4.64
C ALA A 60 1.21 1.31 3.25
N GLN A 61 0.41 0.52 2.52
CA GLN A 61 -0.20 0.94 1.25
C GLN A 61 -1.21 2.09 1.45
N LEU A 62 -2.03 2.02 2.51
CA LEU A 62 -2.95 3.09 2.88
C LEU A 62 -2.18 4.37 3.21
N ALA A 63 -1.10 4.27 3.99
CA ALA A 63 -0.26 5.41 4.34
C ALA A 63 0.33 6.09 3.11
N PHE A 64 0.82 5.30 2.15
CA PHE A 64 1.36 5.80 0.89
C PHE A 64 0.29 6.50 0.02
N SER A 65 -0.89 5.91 -0.12
CA SER A 65 -2.03 6.52 -0.85
C SER A 65 -2.45 7.85 -0.24
N ALA A 66 -2.65 7.88 1.08
CA ALA A 66 -3.03 9.07 1.83
C ALA A 66 -1.98 10.18 1.70
N ASN A 67 -0.70 9.84 1.83
CA ASN A 67 0.39 10.80 1.65
C ASN A 67 0.39 11.41 0.24
N ARG A 68 0.20 10.58 -0.80
CA ARG A 68 0.14 11.05 -2.19
C ARG A 68 -1.03 11.99 -2.47
N ARG A 69 -2.16 11.81 -1.80
CA ARG A 69 -3.34 12.67 -1.86
C ARG A 69 -3.22 13.93 -0.98
N GLY A 70 -2.19 14.02 -0.12
CA GLY A 70 -1.97 15.14 0.80
C GLY A 70 -2.66 14.99 2.16
N ASP A 71 -3.22 13.83 2.47
CA ASP A 71 -3.87 13.51 3.74
C ASP A 71 -2.84 13.03 4.77
N VAL A 72 -2.13 14.00 5.36
CA VAL A 72 -0.98 13.73 6.24
C VAL A 72 -1.40 13.04 7.55
N VAL A 73 -2.61 13.34 8.04
CA VAL A 73 -3.14 12.74 9.28
C VAL A 73 -3.43 11.26 9.06
N LEU A 74 -4.17 10.91 8.00
CA LEU A 74 -4.44 9.51 7.68
C LEU A 74 -3.14 8.75 7.36
N ALA A 75 -2.20 9.40 6.65
CA ALA A 75 -0.91 8.80 6.34
C ALA A 75 -0.14 8.41 7.62
N SER A 76 -0.09 9.31 8.61
CA SER A 76 0.56 9.06 9.90
C SER A 76 -0.09 7.91 10.67
N ILE A 77 -1.42 7.95 10.83
CA ILE A 77 -2.18 6.91 11.56
C ILE A 77 -2.00 5.53 10.90
N ALA A 78 -2.09 5.47 9.57
CA ALA A 78 -1.93 4.23 8.84
C ALA A 78 -0.49 3.68 8.93
N LEU A 79 0.50 4.57 8.97
CA LEU A 79 1.90 4.18 9.12
C LEU A 79 2.21 3.66 10.52
N GLU A 80 1.67 4.30 11.55
CA GLU A 80 1.75 3.80 12.93
C GLU A 80 1.11 2.41 13.05
N ALA A 81 -0.08 2.21 12.46
CA ALA A 81 -0.73 0.90 12.42
C ALA A 81 0.14 -0.15 11.70
N ALA A 82 0.88 0.24 10.65
CA ALA A 82 1.78 -0.67 9.94
C ALA A 82 2.97 -1.12 10.81
N LEU A 83 3.61 -0.16 11.48
CA LEU A 83 4.79 -0.42 12.32
C LEU A 83 4.41 -1.13 13.63
N ASN A 84 3.25 -0.84 14.21
CA ASN A 84 2.73 -1.58 15.36
C ASN A 84 2.42 -3.05 15.00
N SER A 85 1.89 -3.29 13.79
CA SER A 85 1.60 -4.64 13.29
C SER A 85 2.88 -5.45 13.01
N ASN A 86 3.89 -4.80 12.41
CA ASN A 86 5.19 -5.42 12.16
C ASN A 86 6.29 -4.34 12.18
N PRO A 87 7.05 -4.23 13.28
CA PRO A 87 8.12 -3.24 13.39
C PRO A 87 9.24 -3.43 12.37
N GLN A 88 9.39 -4.63 11.80
CA GLN A 88 10.42 -4.97 10.80
C GLN A 88 9.93 -4.82 9.35
N HIS A 89 8.74 -4.24 9.15
CA HIS A 89 8.16 -4.09 7.82
C HIS A 89 8.92 -3.05 6.99
N ARG A 90 9.85 -3.52 6.14
CA ARG A 90 10.81 -2.68 5.38
C ARG A 90 10.18 -1.48 4.68
N PHE A 91 9.07 -1.67 3.96
CA PHE A 91 8.43 -0.56 3.24
C PHE A 91 7.83 0.49 4.19
N ALA A 92 7.27 0.06 5.34
CA ALA A 92 6.74 0.99 6.33
C ALA A 92 7.88 1.80 6.98
N GLN A 93 8.99 1.14 7.34
CA GLN A 93 10.17 1.84 7.85
C GLN A 93 10.71 2.86 6.85
N SER A 94 10.89 2.48 5.58
CA SER A 94 11.37 3.39 4.55
C SER A 94 10.43 4.58 4.33
N LEU A 95 9.11 4.34 4.36
CA LEU A 95 8.12 5.41 4.26
C LEU A 95 8.18 6.35 5.48
N ASN A 96 8.30 5.80 6.69
CA ASN A 96 8.44 6.60 7.92
C ASN A 96 9.66 7.52 7.86
N THR A 97 10.82 6.97 7.54
CA THR A 97 12.04 7.76 7.38
C THR A 97 11.88 8.81 6.29
N ALA A 98 11.21 8.50 5.17
CA ALA A 98 10.97 9.48 4.12
C ALA A 98 10.09 10.65 4.60
N LEU A 99 9.03 10.37 5.37
CA LEU A 99 8.12 11.39 5.91
C LEU A 99 8.80 12.24 6.99
N GLU A 100 9.53 11.63 7.92
CA GLU A 100 10.27 12.33 8.98
C GLU A 100 11.33 13.29 8.43
N LEU A 101 12.00 12.90 7.34
CA LEU A 101 13.02 13.72 6.69
C LEU A 101 12.44 14.81 5.75
N GLY A 102 11.11 14.96 5.68
CA GLY A 102 10.46 15.91 4.77
C GLY A 102 10.74 15.61 3.29
N THR A 103 10.91 14.32 2.96
CA THR A 103 11.47 13.91 1.68
C THR A 103 10.57 14.30 0.51
N SER A 104 11.13 15.08 -0.42
CA SER A 104 10.47 15.57 -1.64
C SER A 104 9.71 14.47 -2.41
N PRO A 105 8.51 14.76 -2.94
CA PRO A 105 7.69 13.86 -3.77
C PRO A 105 8.45 13.16 -4.92
N LEU A 106 9.57 13.72 -5.38
CA LEU A 106 10.44 13.16 -6.41
C LEU A 106 11.10 11.82 -6.01
N ARG A 107 11.43 11.61 -4.72
CA ARG A 107 11.98 10.32 -4.27
C ARG A 107 10.92 9.22 -4.18
N LEU A 108 9.68 9.58 -3.86
CA LEU A 108 8.54 8.65 -3.91
C LEU A 108 8.20 8.27 -5.36
N GLN A 109 8.43 9.18 -6.32
CA GLN A 109 8.25 8.88 -7.74
C GLN A 109 9.24 7.82 -8.26
N ALA A 110 10.48 7.79 -7.75
CA ALA A 110 11.45 6.75 -8.08
C ALA A 110 11.01 5.34 -7.60
N VAL A 111 10.36 5.26 -6.44
CA VAL A 111 9.74 4.00 -5.94
C VAL A 111 8.62 3.53 -6.87
N VAL A 112 7.80 4.47 -7.36
CA VAL A 112 6.73 4.18 -8.31
C VAL A 112 7.30 3.70 -9.65
N ASN A 113 8.37 4.32 -10.16
CA ASN A 113 9.02 3.89 -11.40
C ASN A 113 9.61 2.47 -11.26
N TYR A 114 10.27 2.18 -10.14
CA TYR A 114 10.79 0.85 -9.85
C TYR A 114 9.67 -0.22 -9.75
N ALA A 115 8.51 0.15 -9.22
CA ALA A 115 7.34 -0.73 -9.19
C ALA A 115 6.79 -1.05 -10.59
N TYR A 116 6.81 -0.08 -11.52
CA TYR A 116 6.45 -0.33 -12.93
C TYR A 116 7.45 -1.25 -13.63
N ASP A 117 8.75 -1.08 -13.38
CA ASP A 117 9.79 -1.93 -13.95
C ASP A 117 9.63 -3.40 -13.50
N ILE A 118 9.31 -3.63 -12.22
CA ILE A 118 9.00 -4.96 -11.70
C ILE A 118 7.72 -5.53 -12.34
N ALA A 119 6.66 -4.73 -12.45
CA ALA A 119 5.41 -5.19 -13.07
C ALA A 119 5.64 -5.62 -14.53
N ALA A 120 6.40 -4.81 -15.30
CA ALA A 120 6.79 -5.14 -16.66
C ALA A 120 7.64 -6.41 -16.75
N ALA A 121 8.62 -6.57 -15.84
CA ALA A 121 9.45 -7.78 -15.76
C ALA A 121 8.65 -9.06 -15.45
N LEU A 122 7.45 -8.92 -14.89
CA LEU A 122 6.52 -10.01 -14.58
C LEU A 122 5.40 -10.17 -15.63
N GLY A 123 5.41 -9.39 -16.70
CA GLY A 123 4.38 -9.40 -17.75
C GLY A 123 3.05 -8.75 -17.35
N LEU A 124 3.04 -7.96 -16.28
CA LEU A 124 1.85 -7.26 -15.78
C LEU A 124 1.86 -5.81 -16.26
N TYR A 125 0.87 -5.42 -17.06
CA TYR A 125 0.71 -4.05 -17.54
C TYR A 125 -0.27 -3.27 -16.65
N LEU A 126 0.27 -2.34 -15.87
CA LEU A 126 -0.51 -1.37 -15.11
C LEU A 126 -0.89 -0.22 -16.06
N HIS A 127 -2.13 -0.18 -16.55
CA HIS A 127 -2.63 0.93 -17.38
C HIS A 127 -2.81 2.21 -16.56
N ARG A 128 -2.33 3.33 -17.12
CA ARG A 128 -2.57 4.70 -16.60
C ARG A 128 -4.05 5.06 -16.70
#